data_AF-A0A516P2R7-F1
#
_entry.id   AF-A0A516P2R7-F1
#
_cell.length_a   1.000
_cell.length_b   1.000
_cell.length_c   1.000
_cell.angle_alpha   90.00
_cell.angle_beta   90.00
_cell.angle_gamma   90.00
#
_symmetry.space_group_name_H-M   'P 1'
#
loop_
_entity.id
_entity.type
_entity.pdbx_description
1 polymer ?
#
loop_
_entity_poly.entity_id
_entity_poly.type
_entity_poly.pdbx_seq_one_letter_code
_entity_poly.pdbx_strand_id
1 'polypeptide(L)'
;MKQTFTKAIFASAILGLAFTSCNSDRNIETATEETVSSAALEQPGEVEATCAYVDGNWSNNAVLKTGLTNSSDTNFMNSQMTKIARLFGRSNPLLRFVSDSYNQNTTYNAISYSSGKIYYGYAIYYDAKSKGGDIVNAMILAHEYGHQLQYIYNLPSVTEYTARPNELEADGFAGYYLRRPAGYNQSSFAAIASAYNFASSIGDYNTNSQGHHGTPNQRRSAVRLGFLLGEWNLSASDFDYNFFYYYNGVLNGSYKMAKNDKFPEIDAKMKNHLEELRQIQTGEISAEEFNNLK
;
A
#
# COMPACT_ATOMS: atom_id res chain seq x y z
N MET A 1 36.57 15.75 -6.46
CA MET A 1 36.87 14.90 -5.29
C MET A 1 35.60 14.09 -4.99
N LYS A 2 35.62 12.80 -5.31
CA LYS A 2 34.46 11.90 -5.23
C LYS A 2 34.28 11.46 -3.78
N GLN A 3 33.06 11.52 -3.25
CA GLN A 3 32.66 10.75 -2.06
C GLN A 3 31.49 9.85 -2.46
N THR A 4 31.82 8.58 -2.58
CA THR A 4 30.92 7.45 -2.77
C THR A 4 30.33 7.05 -1.41
N PHE A 5 29.02 7.10 -1.27
CA PHE A 5 28.32 6.46 -0.15
C PHE A 5 28.08 4.98 -0.49
N THR A 6 28.86 4.12 0.14
CA THR A 6 28.68 2.67 0.08
C THR A 6 27.55 2.27 1.03
N LYS A 7 26.42 1.77 0.52
CA LYS A 7 25.42 1.07 1.34
C LYS A 7 25.84 -0.39 1.46
N ALA A 8 26.14 -0.83 2.68
CA ALA A 8 26.51 -2.19 2.99
C ALA A 8 25.30 -3.13 2.91
N ILE A 9 25.48 -4.25 2.23
CA ILE A 9 24.59 -5.41 2.20
C ILE A 9 24.93 -6.26 3.43
N PHE A 10 23.94 -6.62 4.25
CA PHE A 10 24.12 -7.65 5.27
C PHE A 10 23.29 -8.89 4.92
N ALA A 11 24.01 -9.95 4.56
CA ALA A 11 23.55 -11.32 4.63
C ALA A 11 23.57 -11.75 6.11
N SER A 12 22.46 -12.28 6.59
CA SER A 12 22.28 -12.72 7.98
C SER A 12 22.97 -14.07 8.21
N ALA A 13 24.09 -14.03 8.94
CA ALA A 13 24.62 -15.18 9.66
C ALA A 13 23.97 -15.26 11.05
N ILE A 14 23.43 -16.43 11.39
CA ILE A 14 22.84 -16.70 12.71
C ILE A 14 23.98 -16.74 13.74
N LEU A 15 24.04 -15.73 14.61
CA LEU A 15 24.77 -15.79 15.86
C LEU A 15 23.80 -15.48 16.99
N GLY A 16 23.54 -16.47 17.84
CA GLY A 16 22.70 -16.32 19.02
C GLY A 16 23.34 -15.37 20.02
N LEU A 17 22.78 -14.16 20.12
CA LEU A 17 22.95 -13.27 21.25
C LEU A 17 21.64 -13.30 22.02
N ALA A 18 21.70 -13.79 23.26
CA ALA A 18 20.59 -13.75 24.19
C ALA A 18 20.31 -12.28 24.56
N PHE A 19 19.34 -11.66 23.90
CA PHE A 19 18.72 -10.46 24.43
C PHE A 19 17.79 -10.88 25.56
N THR A 20 17.96 -10.28 26.73
CA THR A 20 17.03 -10.40 27.85
C THR A 20 15.64 -9.97 27.38
N SER A 21 14.80 -10.95 27.10
CA SER A 21 13.36 -10.80 26.99
C SER A 21 12.85 -10.24 28.32
N CYS A 22 12.10 -9.14 28.28
CA CYS A 22 11.36 -8.66 29.45
C CYS A 22 10.28 -9.70 29.79
N ASN A 23 10.62 -10.63 30.68
CA ASN A 23 9.67 -11.55 31.29
C ASN A 23 9.35 -11.03 32.70
N SER A 24 8.06 -10.91 33.00
CA SER A 24 7.57 -10.68 34.35
C SER A 24 6.33 -11.54 34.54
N ASP A 25 6.55 -12.72 35.13
CA ASP A 25 5.51 -13.64 35.60
C ASP A 25 4.53 -12.92 36.54
N ARG A 26 3.24 -12.88 36.20
CA ARG A 26 2.14 -12.78 37.18
C ARG A 26 0.92 -13.60 36.76
N ASN A 27 0.64 -14.57 37.64
CA ASN A 27 -0.50 -15.47 37.80
C ASN A 27 -1.79 -15.21 37.01
N ILE A 28 -2.25 -16.28 36.38
CA ILE A 28 -3.57 -16.47 35.77
C ILE A 28 -4.61 -16.70 36.88
N GLU A 29 -5.62 -15.84 36.95
CA GLU A 29 -6.93 -16.18 37.51
C GLU A 29 -7.99 -16.06 36.41
N THR A 30 -8.77 -17.13 36.28
CA THR A 30 -9.88 -17.35 35.36
C THR A 30 -11.10 -16.47 35.64
N ALA A 31 -11.71 -15.89 34.58
CA ALA A 31 -13.15 -15.57 34.55
C ALA A 31 -13.69 -15.44 33.10
N THR A 32 -14.50 -16.44 32.72
CA THR A 32 -15.74 -16.51 31.91
C THR A 32 -16.12 -15.48 30.82
N GLU A 33 -16.66 -16.04 29.72
CA GLU A 33 -17.65 -15.56 28.72
C GLU A 33 -18.60 -14.44 29.22
N GLU A 34 -19.15 -13.49 28.45
CA GLU A 34 -19.52 -13.33 27.04
C GLU A 34 -19.86 -11.82 26.84
N THR A 35 -19.72 -11.25 25.64
CA THR A 35 -20.68 -10.30 24.98
C THR A 35 -20.03 -9.49 23.85
N VAL A 36 -20.65 -9.57 22.67
CA VAL A 36 -20.36 -8.76 21.49
C VAL A 36 -20.75 -7.30 21.75
N SER A 37 -19.76 -6.41 21.80
CA SER A 37 -19.95 -4.96 21.91
C SER A 37 -18.99 -4.26 20.97
N SER A 38 -19.47 -3.18 20.34
CA SER A 38 -18.74 -2.31 19.39
C SER A 38 -17.26 -2.21 19.74
N ALA A 39 -16.40 -2.76 18.89
CA ALA A 39 -14.96 -2.84 19.13
C ALA A 39 -14.42 -1.44 19.45
N ALA A 40 -14.28 -1.16 20.74
CA ALA A 40 -13.49 -0.07 21.23
C ALA A 40 -12.11 -0.24 20.61
N LEU A 41 -11.53 0.85 20.09
CA LEU A 41 -10.15 0.87 19.64
C LEU A 41 -9.31 0.31 20.78
N GLU A 42 -8.85 -0.94 20.61
CA GLU A 42 -8.07 -1.66 21.61
C GLU A 42 -6.90 -0.75 21.97
N GLN A 43 -6.83 -0.34 23.24
CA GLN A 43 -5.77 0.53 23.69
C GLN A 43 -4.46 -0.25 23.61
N PRO A 44 -3.32 0.41 23.30
CA PRO A 44 -2.02 -0.25 23.38
C PRO A 44 -1.86 -0.85 24.78
N GLY A 45 -1.34 -2.07 24.88
CA GLY A 45 -0.98 -2.64 26.17
C GLY A 45 0.12 -1.82 26.85
N GLU A 46 0.36 -2.09 28.13
CA GLU A 46 1.36 -1.37 28.94
C GLU A 46 2.79 -1.47 28.37
N VAL A 47 3.05 -2.48 27.53
CA VAL A 47 4.32 -2.71 26.82
C VAL A 47 4.50 -1.75 25.65
N GLU A 48 3.44 -1.49 24.86
CA GLU A 48 3.49 -0.51 23.76
C GLU A 48 3.57 0.94 24.25
N ALA A 49 3.26 1.21 25.52
CA ALA A 49 3.33 2.54 26.12
C ALA A 49 4.74 2.93 26.60
N THR A 50 5.63 1.97 26.86
CA THR A 50 6.88 2.21 27.62
C THR A 50 8.17 1.81 26.92
N CYS A 51 8.14 1.29 25.69
CA CYS A 51 9.34 0.96 24.94
C CYS A 51 9.37 1.68 23.58
N ALA A 52 10.40 2.50 23.35
CA ALA A 52 10.58 3.30 22.14
C ALA A 52 10.90 2.51 20.86
N TYR A 53 10.49 1.24 20.81
CA TYR A 53 10.79 0.30 19.74
C TYR A 53 9.50 -0.26 19.15
N VAL A 54 9.25 0.01 17.87
CA VAL A 54 8.15 -0.58 17.10
C VAL A 54 8.49 -1.99 16.64
N ASP A 55 9.50 -2.12 15.78
CA ASP A 55 10.13 -3.35 15.31
C ASP A 55 11.36 -2.99 14.43
N GLY A 56 11.99 -4.00 13.79
CA GLY A 56 13.21 -3.82 13.01
C GLY A 56 13.07 -3.01 11.71
N ASN A 57 11.85 -2.64 11.30
CA ASN A 57 11.62 -1.79 10.13
C ASN A 57 11.61 -0.30 10.46
N TRP A 58 11.67 0.06 11.75
CA TRP A 58 11.62 1.45 12.21
C TRP A 58 12.87 1.80 13.02
N SER A 59 13.09 3.11 13.21
CA SER A 59 14.14 3.61 14.12
C SER A 59 13.96 3.05 15.54
N ASN A 60 15.07 2.82 16.23
CA ASN A 60 15.08 2.36 17.63
C ASN A 60 14.48 3.37 18.63
N ASN A 61 14.15 4.58 18.17
CA ASN A 61 13.45 5.59 18.97
C ASN A 61 11.98 5.77 18.56
N ALA A 62 11.52 5.02 17.56
CA ALA A 62 10.16 5.13 17.04
C ALA A 62 9.15 4.44 17.97
N VAL A 63 8.08 5.14 18.30
CA VAL A 63 6.98 4.63 19.13
C VAL A 63 5.71 4.44 18.32
N LEU A 64 4.91 3.45 18.70
CA LEU A 64 3.55 3.29 18.19
C LEU A 64 2.59 4.28 18.85
N LYS A 65 1.69 4.82 18.05
CA LYS A 65 0.62 5.74 18.44
C LYS A 65 -0.71 5.22 17.91
N THR A 66 -1.79 5.47 18.64
CA THR A 66 -3.16 5.14 18.23
C THR A 66 -3.78 6.19 17.30
N GLY A 67 -3.17 7.38 17.23
CA GLY A 67 -3.61 8.47 16.37
C GLY A 67 -2.45 9.32 15.89
N LEU A 68 -2.75 10.19 14.94
CA LEU A 68 -1.92 11.31 14.52
C LEU A 68 -2.07 12.48 15.49
N THR A 69 -1.26 13.53 15.34
CA THR A 69 -1.32 14.74 16.19
C THR A 69 -2.70 15.41 16.17
N ASN A 70 -3.44 15.30 15.06
CA ASN A 70 -4.78 15.84 14.89
C ASN A 70 -5.82 14.71 14.90
N SER A 71 -6.88 14.85 15.70
CA SER A 71 -7.96 13.87 15.79
C SER A 71 -8.79 13.78 14.50
N SER A 72 -8.99 14.87 13.77
CA SER A 72 -9.66 14.86 12.46
C SER A 72 -8.88 14.03 11.43
N ASP A 73 -7.55 14.14 11.43
CA ASP A 73 -6.67 13.35 10.56
C ASP A 73 -6.72 11.87 10.93
N THR A 74 -6.70 11.58 12.23
CA THR A 74 -6.87 10.21 12.75
C THR A 74 -8.21 9.61 12.34
N ASN A 75 -9.29 10.37 12.49
CA ASN A 75 -10.64 9.95 12.11
C ASN A 75 -10.76 9.74 10.61
N PHE A 76 -10.14 10.61 9.81
CA PHE A 76 -10.06 10.44 8.37
C PHE A 76 -9.39 9.12 8.00
N MET A 77 -8.19 8.83 8.51
CA MET A 77 -7.45 7.60 8.21
C MET A 77 -8.23 6.34 8.60
N ASN A 78 -8.82 6.31 9.80
CA ASN A 78 -9.65 5.19 10.25
C ASN A 78 -10.93 5.02 9.40
N SER A 79 -11.53 6.13 8.95
CA SER A 79 -12.68 6.10 8.05
C SER A 79 -12.31 5.55 6.67
N GLN A 80 -11.16 5.95 6.12
CA GLN A 80 -10.66 5.39 4.85
C GLN A 80 -10.38 3.88 5.00
N MET A 81 -9.69 3.46 6.07
CA MET A 81 -9.45 2.04 6.35
C MET A 81 -10.75 1.22 6.33
N THR A 82 -11.79 1.75 6.98
CA THR A 82 -13.11 1.12 7.04
C THR A 82 -13.78 1.05 5.67
N LYS A 83 -13.68 2.11 4.85
CA LYS A 83 -14.23 2.11 3.49
C LYS A 83 -13.52 1.09 2.61
N ILE A 84 -12.20 1.04 2.65
CA ILE A 84 -11.39 0.08 1.88
C ILE A 84 -11.76 -1.35 2.27
N ALA A 85 -11.78 -1.67 3.57
CA ALA A 85 -12.14 -3.00 4.05
C ALA A 85 -13.54 -3.43 3.60
N ARG A 86 -14.52 -2.53 3.69
CA ARG A 86 -15.91 -2.78 3.25
C ARG A 86 -16.04 -3.07 1.77
N LEU A 87 -15.23 -2.43 0.90
CA LEU A 87 -15.26 -2.72 -0.54
C LEU A 87 -14.97 -4.19 -0.85
N PHE A 88 -14.13 -4.82 -0.05
CA PHE A 88 -13.73 -6.22 -0.22
C PHE A 88 -14.47 -7.17 0.73
N GLY A 89 -15.47 -6.68 1.47
CA GLY A 89 -16.24 -7.48 2.43
C GLY A 89 -15.40 -7.99 3.61
N ARG A 90 -14.40 -7.22 4.05
CA ARG A 90 -13.43 -7.59 5.08
C ARG A 90 -13.50 -6.67 6.30
N SER A 91 -12.87 -7.11 7.38
CA SER A 91 -12.62 -6.32 8.57
C SER A 91 -11.39 -5.41 8.40
N ASN A 92 -11.30 -4.41 9.28
CA ASN A 92 -10.13 -3.53 9.32
C ASN A 92 -8.93 -4.30 9.90
N PRO A 93 -7.76 -4.26 9.26
CA PRO A 93 -6.51 -4.59 9.94
C PRO A 93 -6.25 -3.57 11.06
N LEU A 94 -5.39 -3.94 12.00
CA LEU A 94 -4.96 -3.01 13.04
C LEU A 94 -4.18 -1.85 12.40
N LEU A 95 -4.73 -0.64 12.45
CA LEU A 95 -4.02 0.57 12.05
C LEU A 95 -3.37 1.23 13.27
N ARG A 96 -2.06 1.48 13.19
CA ARG A 96 -1.30 2.29 14.14
C ARG A 96 -0.42 3.27 13.40
N PHE A 97 -0.04 4.32 14.10
CA PHE A 97 0.86 5.34 13.56
C PHE A 97 2.22 5.25 14.23
N VAL A 98 3.27 5.63 13.51
CA VAL A 98 4.63 5.58 14.02
C VAL A 98 5.20 6.98 14.09
N SER A 99 5.67 7.38 15.27
CA SER A 99 6.32 8.67 15.51
C SER A 99 7.70 8.47 16.11
N ASP A 100 8.68 9.27 15.69
CA ASP A 100 10.00 9.35 16.30
C ASP A 100 10.23 10.79 16.74
N SER A 101 10.32 11.03 18.06
CA SER A 101 10.49 12.36 18.63
C SER A 101 11.91 12.91 18.47
N TYR A 102 12.89 12.06 18.18
CA TYR A 102 14.28 12.47 17.98
C TYR A 102 14.53 12.84 16.52
N ASN A 103 13.97 12.08 15.58
CA ASN A 103 14.09 12.36 14.16
C ASN A 103 12.86 11.86 13.40
N GLN A 104 11.90 12.75 13.17
CA GLN A 104 10.64 12.40 12.51
C GLN A 104 10.85 11.77 11.12
N ASN A 105 11.90 12.14 10.38
CA ASN A 105 12.17 11.62 9.04
C ASN A 105 12.44 10.11 9.01
N THR A 106 12.79 9.49 10.14
CA THR A 106 12.92 8.01 10.23
C THR A 106 11.57 7.29 10.11
N THR A 107 10.46 8.03 10.17
CA THR A 107 9.10 7.50 10.00
C THR A 107 8.55 7.77 8.59
N TYR A 108 9.42 8.00 7.60
CA TYR A 108 8.99 8.11 6.20
C TYR A 108 8.77 6.72 5.62
N ASN A 109 7.73 6.03 6.10
CA ASN A 109 7.32 4.73 5.59
C ASN A 109 5.87 4.41 5.97
N ALA A 110 5.22 3.54 5.21
CA ALA A 110 4.00 2.84 5.59
C ALA A 110 4.23 1.35 5.31
N ILE A 111 3.84 0.47 6.24
CA ILE A 111 4.14 -0.96 6.10
C ILE A 111 2.91 -1.78 6.47
N SER A 112 2.57 -2.68 5.54
CA SER A 112 1.59 -3.74 5.69
C SER A 112 2.25 -5.05 6.12
N TYR A 113 1.88 -5.58 7.28
CA TYR A 113 2.42 -6.82 7.83
C TYR A 113 1.45 -7.98 7.60
N SER A 114 1.98 -9.15 7.25
CA SER A 114 1.20 -10.38 7.03
C SER A 114 0.39 -10.84 8.26
N SER A 115 0.73 -10.33 9.45
CA SER A 115 0.00 -10.59 10.69
C SER A 115 -1.28 -9.77 10.87
N GLY A 116 -1.79 -9.10 9.82
CA GLY A 116 -3.07 -8.37 9.90
C GLY A 116 -2.97 -6.95 10.46
N LYS A 117 -1.84 -6.26 10.30
CA LYS A 117 -1.62 -4.90 10.81
C LYS A 117 -0.96 -4.00 9.77
N ILE A 118 -1.25 -2.71 9.84
CA ILE A 118 -0.65 -1.65 9.03
C ILE A 118 -0.09 -0.58 9.99
N TYR A 119 1.20 -0.28 9.85
CA TYR A 119 1.86 0.79 10.58
C TYR A 119 2.17 1.95 9.64
N TYR A 120 1.74 3.14 10.01
CA TYR A 120 1.78 4.32 9.16
C TYR A 120 2.60 5.43 9.79
N GLY A 121 3.73 5.77 9.19
CA GLY A 121 4.66 6.74 9.74
C GLY A 121 4.19 8.19 9.64
N TYR A 122 4.54 9.00 10.65
CA TYR A 122 4.18 10.41 10.71
C TYR A 122 4.80 11.21 9.56
N ALA A 123 6.08 10.99 9.23
CA ALA A 123 6.75 11.77 8.18
C ALA A 123 6.12 11.54 6.80
N ILE A 124 5.84 10.29 6.41
CA ILE A 124 5.18 10.03 5.13
C ILE A 124 3.75 10.59 5.11
N TYR A 125 3.02 10.53 6.24
CA TYR A 125 1.68 11.09 6.35
C TYR A 125 1.65 12.59 6.05
N TYR A 126 2.52 13.35 6.73
CA TYR A 126 2.54 14.81 6.60
C TYR A 126 3.09 15.25 5.25
N ASP A 127 4.07 14.54 4.70
CA ASP A 127 4.57 14.80 3.35
C ASP A 127 3.47 14.54 2.30
N ALA A 128 2.79 13.40 2.36
CA ALA A 128 1.66 13.06 1.48
C ALA A 128 0.55 14.13 1.56
N LYS A 129 0.19 14.55 2.79
CA LYS A 129 -0.79 15.61 3.01
C LYS A 129 -0.34 16.94 2.41
N SER A 130 0.95 17.27 2.51
CA SER A 130 1.50 18.51 1.93
C SER A 130 1.49 18.51 0.40
N LYS A 131 1.68 17.34 -0.23
CA LYS A 131 1.77 17.20 -1.70
C LYS A 131 0.43 17.15 -2.42
N GLY A 132 -0.65 16.80 -1.73
CA GLY A 132 -1.95 16.70 -2.38
C GLY A 132 -3.15 16.50 -1.47
N GLY A 133 -2.99 16.71 -0.17
CA GLY A 133 -4.05 16.55 0.81
C GLY A 133 -4.41 15.09 1.11
N ASP A 134 -5.62 14.93 1.61
CA ASP A 134 -6.14 13.67 2.16
C ASP A 134 -6.22 12.53 1.12
N ILE A 135 -6.38 12.85 -0.16
CA ILE A 135 -6.45 11.84 -1.23
C ILE A 135 -5.15 11.06 -1.39
N VAL A 136 -3.99 11.69 -1.15
CA VAL A 136 -2.70 11.02 -1.25
C VAL A 136 -2.56 10.01 -0.11
N ASN A 137 -2.94 10.39 1.10
CA ASN A 137 -2.98 9.48 2.25
C ASN A 137 -3.98 8.33 2.06
N ALA A 138 -5.14 8.60 1.45
CA ALA A 138 -6.12 7.58 1.11
C ALA A 138 -5.58 6.57 0.08
N MET A 139 -4.82 7.04 -0.92
CA MET A 139 -4.14 6.20 -1.90
C MET A 139 -3.12 5.27 -1.22
N ILE A 140 -2.22 5.83 -0.40
CA ILE A 140 -1.20 5.04 0.32
C ILE A 140 -1.88 4.00 1.20
N LEU A 141 -2.92 4.39 1.94
CA LEU A 141 -3.63 3.44 2.80
C LEU A 141 -4.31 2.31 2.02
N ALA A 142 -4.84 2.60 0.83
CA ALA A 142 -5.41 1.59 -0.06
C ALA A 142 -4.33 0.68 -0.67
N HIS A 143 -3.14 1.21 -0.96
CA HIS A 143 -1.97 0.43 -1.36
C HIS A 143 -1.56 -0.56 -0.25
N GLU A 144 -1.40 -0.08 1.00
CA GLU A 144 -1.08 -0.95 2.14
C GLU A 144 -2.16 -2.01 2.39
N TYR A 145 -3.43 -1.68 2.16
CA TYR A 145 -4.52 -2.66 2.23
C TYR A 145 -4.46 -3.66 1.07
N GLY A 146 -4.01 -3.24 -0.12
CA GLY A 146 -3.73 -4.13 -1.25
C GLY A 146 -2.79 -5.26 -0.85
N HIS A 147 -1.73 -4.96 -0.10
CA HIS A 147 -0.87 -5.99 0.49
C HIS A 147 -1.59 -6.88 1.50
N GLN A 148 -2.53 -6.36 2.30
CA GLN A 148 -3.37 -7.23 3.15
C GLN A 148 -4.20 -8.22 2.33
N LEU A 149 -4.77 -7.78 1.20
CA LEU A 149 -5.49 -8.67 0.29
C LEU A 149 -4.56 -9.74 -0.29
N GLN A 150 -3.33 -9.35 -0.67
CA GLN A 150 -2.31 -10.28 -1.14
C GLN A 150 -2.01 -11.38 -0.12
N TYR A 151 -1.78 -11.01 1.14
CA TYR A 151 -1.56 -11.98 2.21
C TYR A 151 -2.78 -12.89 2.46
N ILE A 152 -3.99 -12.32 2.44
CA ILE A 152 -5.23 -13.06 2.75
C ILE A 152 -5.57 -14.08 1.65
N TYR A 153 -5.37 -13.70 0.39
CA TYR A 153 -5.83 -14.46 -0.77
C TYR A 153 -4.71 -15.17 -1.53
N ASN A 154 -3.46 -15.12 -1.02
CA ASN A 154 -2.27 -15.63 -1.70
C ASN A 154 -2.08 -15.02 -3.10
N LEU A 155 -2.23 -13.69 -3.19
CA LEU A 155 -1.98 -12.89 -4.40
C LEU A 155 -0.60 -12.22 -4.28
N PRO A 156 -0.01 -11.69 -5.36
CA PRO A 156 -0.46 -11.78 -6.75
C PRO A 156 -0.41 -13.19 -7.32
N SER A 157 -1.23 -13.50 -8.33
CA SER A 157 -1.16 -14.77 -9.06
C SER A 157 0.08 -14.91 -9.94
N VAL A 158 0.79 -13.79 -10.18
CA VAL A 158 2.07 -13.73 -10.91
C VAL A 158 3.22 -13.59 -9.94
N THR A 159 4.27 -14.39 -10.12
CA THR A 159 5.49 -14.34 -9.30
C THR A 159 6.69 -13.91 -10.13
N GLU A 160 7.58 -13.14 -9.51
CA GLU A 160 8.88 -12.73 -10.06
C GLU A 160 9.93 -12.72 -8.95
N TYR A 161 11.21 -12.70 -9.32
CA TYR A 161 12.33 -12.46 -8.41
C TYR A 161 12.30 -11.09 -7.72
N THR A 162 11.68 -10.07 -8.32
CA THR A 162 11.56 -8.73 -7.74
C THR A 162 10.23 -8.52 -7.02
N ALA A 163 10.13 -7.49 -6.18
CA ALA A 163 8.90 -7.10 -5.49
C ALA A 163 7.82 -6.49 -6.41
N ARG A 164 8.12 -6.27 -7.69
CA ARG A 164 7.22 -5.59 -8.64
C ARG A 164 5.81 -6.16 -8.72
N PRO A 165 5.57 -7.49 -8.81
CA PRO A 165 4.20 -8.00 -8.88
C PRO A 165 3.37 -7.53 -7.69
N ASN A 166 3.93 -7.61 -6.48
CA ASN A 166 3.27 -7.19 -5.25
C ASN A 166 2.99 -5.69 -5.23
N GLU A 167 3.99 -4.88 -5.52
CA GLU A 167 3.91 -3.41 -5.45
C GLU A 167 2.98 -2.82 -6.52
N LEU A 168 3.07 -3.30 -7.76
CA LEU A 168 2.26 -2.79 -8.87
C LEU A 168 0.80 -3.21 -8.74
N GLU A 169 0.52 -4.42 -8.26
CA GLU A 169 -0.88 -4.79 -7.96
C GLU A 169 -1.43 -3.95 -6.79
N ALA A 170 -0.62 -3.68 -5.75
CA ALA A 170 -1.02 -2.81 -4.65
C ALA A 170 -1.32 -1.36 -5.13
N ASP A 171 -0.52 -0.81 -6.04
CA ASP A 171 -0.83 0.44 -6.75
C ASP A 171 -2.14 0.36 -7.54
N GLY A 172 -2.38 -0.80 -8.18
CA GLY A 172 -3.64 -1.11 -8.85
C GLY A 172 -4.83 -1.08 -7.88
N PHE A 173 -4.74 -1.75 -6.73
CA PHE A 173 -5.78 -1.72 -5.70
C PHE A 173 -6.04 -0.29 -5.20
N ALA A 174 -4.99 0.53 -5.09
CA ALA A 174 -5.14 1.94 -4.73
C ALA A 174 -5.91 2.73 -5.80
N GLY A 175 -5.56 2.57 -7.08
CA GLY A 175 -6.32 3.17 -8.20
C GLY A 175 -7.78 2.71 -8.23
N TYR A 176 -8.02 1.41 -8.01
CA TYR A 176 -9.35 0.82 -7.91
C TYR A 176 -10.17 1.46 -6.79
N TYR A 177 -9.60 1.54 -5.58
CA TYR A 177 -10.23 2.21 -4.44
C TYR A 177 -10.62 3.66 -4.74
N LEU A 178 -9.72 4.40 -5.38
CA LEU A 178 -9.95 5.80 -5.71
C LEU A 178 -11.12 5.99 -6.69
N ARG A 179 -11.30 5.05 -7.64
CA ARG A 179 -12.42 5.05 -8.58
C ARG A 179 -13.74 4.59 -7.98
N ARG A 180 -13.74 3.52 -7.17
CA ARG A 180 -14.98 2.82 -6.75
C ARG A 180 -16.00 3.83 -6.17
N PRO A 181 -17.28 3.78 -6.58
CA PRO A 181 -18.32 4.63 -5.99
C PRO A 181 -18.49 4.46 -4.48
N ALA A 182 -18.29 3.24 -3.99
CA ALA A 182 -18.29 2.92 -2.56
C ALA A 182 -16.92 3.14 -1.87
N GLY A 183 -15.90 3.57 -2.64
CA GLY A 183 -14.56 3.90 -2.16
C GLY A 183 -14.35 5.40 -1.99
N TYR A 184 -13.29 5.94 -2.60
CA TYR A 184 -13.03 7.39 -2.61
C TYR A 184 -13.87 8.15 -3.67
N ASN A 185 -14.48 7.42 -4.62
CA ASN A 185 -15.48 7.90 -5.57
C ASN A 185 -15.02 9.06 -6.48
N GLN A 186 -13.88 8.92 -7.15
CA GLN A 186 -13.41 9.87 -8.14
C GLN A 186 -13.85 9.46 -9.56
N SER A 187 -14.49 10.41 -10.25
CA SER A 187 -15.06 10.20 -11.58
C SER A 187 -14.10 10.49 -12.73
N SER A 188 -12.99 11.19 -12.49
CA SER A 188 -11.96 11.46 -13.49
C SER A 188 -10.57 11.11 -12.96
N PHE A 189 -9.69 10.69 -13.87
CA PHE A 189 -8.32 10.36 -13.50
C PHE A 189 -7.50 11.61 -13.13
N ALA A 190 -7.77 12.73 -13.79
CA ALA A 190 -7.19 14.03 -13.44
C ALA A 190 -7.45 14.44 -11.97
N ALA A 191 -8.60 14.06 -11.39
CA ALA A 191 -8.91 14.37 -10.00
C ALA A 191 -8.01 13.64 -8.99
N ILE A 192 -7.32 12.58 -9.42
CA ILE A 192 -6.40 11.80 -8.58
C ILE A 192 -4.92 12.10 -8.87
N ALA A 193 -4.63 13.26 -9.47
CA ALA A 193 -3.30 13.57 -9.95
C ALA A 193 -2.21 13.56 -8.88
N SER A 194 -2.48 14.15 -7.73
CA SER A 194 -1.54 14.11 -6.62
C SER A 194 -1.27 12.68 -6.12
N ALA A 195 -2.29 11.81 -6.17
CA ALA A 195 -2.18 10.44 -5.72
C ALA A 195 -1.27 9.60 -6.64
N TYR A 196 -1.54 9.57 -7.95
CA TYR A 196 -0.65 8.82 -8.85
C TYR A 196 0.75 9.42 -8.96
N ASN A 197 0.91 10.74 -8.74
CA ASN A 197 2.22 11.37 -8.73
C ASN A 197 3.02 10.98 -7.49
N PHE A 198 2.34 10.77 -6.37
CA PHE A 198 2.97 10.23 -5.17
C PHE A 198 3.42 8.78 -5.38
N ALA A 199 2.56 7.90 -5.92
CA ALA A 199 2.94 6.52 -6.26
C ALA A 199 4.17 6.49 -7.19
N SER A 200 4.17 7.34 -8.22
CA SER A 200 5.31 7.53 -9.13
C SER A 200 6.60 7.92 -8.41
N SER A 201 6.52 8.74 -7.36
CA SER A 201 7.68 9.26 -6.64
C SER A 201 8.41 8.23 -5.79
N ILE A 202 7.76 7.09 -5.51
CA ILE A 202 8.33 5.96 -4.76
C ILE A 202 8.95 4.91 -5.71
N GLY A 203 8.68 5.01 -7.01
CA GLY A 203 9.30 4.12 -8.01
C GLY A 203 10.82 4.26 -8.08
N ASP A 204 11.49 3.21 -8.54
CA ASP A 204 12.95 3.15 -8.66
C ASP A 204 13.38 2.55 -10.00
N TYR A 205 14.67 2.57 -10.33
CA TYR A 205 15.21 2.00 -11.58
C TYR A 205 16.16 0.83 -11.33
N ASN A 206 16.17 0.27 -10.11
CA ASN A 206 17.09 -0.81 -9.72
C ASN A 206 16.54 -2.18 -10.16
N THR A 207 16.34 -2.37 -11.46
CA THR A 207 15.60 -3.52 -12.03
C THR A 207 16.14 -4.91 -11.67
N ASN A 208 17.40 -5.01 -11.22
CA ASN A 208 18.03 -6.26 -10.79
C ASN A 208 17.97 -6.49 -9.27
N SER A 209 17.43 -5.54 -8.50
CA SER A 209 17.27 -5.65 -7.06
C SER A 209 16.02 -6.46 -6.71
N GLN A 210 16.12 -7.37 -5.74
CA GLN A 210 14.95 -8.09 -5.22
C GLN A 210 13.87 -7.12 -4.68
N GLY A 211 14.30 -5.99 -4.11
CA GLY A 211 13.40 -4.93 -3.63
C GLY A 211 13.03 -3.89 -4.69
N HIS A 212 13.07 -4.22 -5.98
CA HIS A 212 12.63 -3.30 -7.02
C HIS A 212 11.10 -3.19 -7.03
N HIS A 213 10.58 -1.98 -6.80
CA HIS A 213 9.14 -1.73 -6.68
C HIS A 213 8.45 -1.52 -8.04
N GLY A 214 9.25 -1.24 -9.07
CA GLY A 214 8.81 -0.83 -10.40
C GLY A 214 9.26 0.59 -10.70
N THR A 215 9.37 0.90 -11.99
CA THR A 215 9.73 2.25 -12.43
C THR A 215 8.61 3.25 -12.11
N PRO A 216 8.93 4.55 -11.97
CA PRO A 216 7.91 5.59 -11.80
C PRO A 216 6.73 5.48 -12.80
N ASN A 217 7.05 5.16 -14.06
CA ASN A 217 6.07 4.98 -15.14
C ASN A 217 5.24 3.70 -14.98
N GLN A 218 5.86 2.59 -14.55
CA GLN A 218 5.14 1.35 -14.23
C GLN A 218 4.10 1.57 -13.12
N ARG A 219 4.49 2.28 -12.05
CA ARG A 219 3.60 2.61 -10.92
C ARG A 219 2.42 3.47 -11.35
N ARG A 220 2.67 4.52 -12.16
CA ARG A 220 1.59 5.33 -12.76
C ARG A 220 0.62 4.50 -13.59
N SER A 221 1.15 3.63 -14.44
CA SER A 221 0.32 2.78 -15.29
C SER A 221 -0.49 1.76 -14.50
N ALA A 222 0.07 1.22 -13.42
CA ALA A 222 -0.62 0.35 -12.48
C ALA A 222 -1.81 1.06 -11.80
N VAL A 223 -1.60 2.27 -11.27
CA VAL A 223 -2.70 3.09 -10.71
C VAL A 223 -3.78 3.36 -11.76
N ARG A 224 -3.40 3.68 -13.01
CA ARG A 224 -4.36 3.92 -14.11
C ARG A 224 -5.17 2.66 -14.44
N LEU A 225 -4.52 1.50 -14.56
CA LEU A 225 -5.21 0.23 -14.81
C LEU A 225 -6.19 -0.08 -13.67
N GLY A 226 -5.76 0.07 -12.42
CA GLY A 226 -6.62 -0.09 -11.26
C GLY A 226 -7.83 0.85 -11.27
N PHE A 227 -7.60 2.12 -11.62
CA PHE A 227 -8.65 3.12 -11.74
C PHE A 227 -9.67 2.76 -12.83
N LEU A 228 -9.24 2.23 -13.97
CA LEU A 228 -10.15 1.75 -15.02
C LEU A 228 -10.98 0.55 -14.51
N LEU A 229 -10.33 -0.42 -13.86
CA LEU A 229 -11.01 -1.60 -13.28
C LEU A 229 -12.01 -1.23 -12.18
N GLY A 230 -11.83 -0.09 -11.51
CA GLY A 230 -12.75 0.40 -10.48
C GLY A 230 -14.13 0.79 -10.98
N GLU A 231 -14.40 0.77 -12.29
CA GLU A 231 -15.78 0.86 -12.81
C GLU A 231 -16.62 -0.37 -12.44
N TRP A 232 -15.98 -1.52 -12.20
CA TRP A 232 -16.65 -2.78 -11.85
C TRP A 232 -16.51 -3.13 -10.37
N ASN A 233 -17.44 -3.96 -9.87
CA ASN A 233 -17.40 -4.49 -8.52
C ASN A 233 -16.69 -5.86 -8.51
N LEU A 234 -15.37 -5.85 -8.41
CA LEU A 234 -14.52 -7.04 -8.43
C LEU A 234 -14.22 -7.53 -7.01
N SER A 235 -14.15 -8.85 -6.86
CA SER A 235 -13.48 -9.48 -5.72
C SER A 235 -11.97 -9.23 -5.79
N ALA A 236 -11.22 -9.47 -4.71
CA ALA A 236 -9.76 -9.33 -4.74
C ALA A 236 -9.11 -10.25 -5.79
N SER A 237 -9.56 -11.51 -5.88
CA SER A 237 -9.04 -12.47 -6.86
C SER A 237 -9.46 -12.15 -8.30
N ASP A 238 -10.65 -11.59 -8.53
CA ASP A 238 -11.04 -11.16 -9.88
C ASP A 238 -10.33 -9.85 -10.28
N PHE A 239 -10.01 -8.98 -9.31
CA PHE A 239 -9.13 -7.84 -9.54
C PHE A 239 -7.74 -8.32 -9.97
N ASP A 240 -7.08 -9.18 -9.18
CA ASP A 240 -5.79 -9.79 -9.51
C ASP A 240 -5.80 -10.39 -10.92
N TYR A 241 -6.80 -11.25 -11.20
CA TYR A 241 -6.94 -11.88 -12.50
C TYR A 241 -6.99 -10.84 -13.61
N ASN A 242 -7.86 -9.83 -13.53
CA ASN A 242 -7.97 -8.83 -14.59
C ASN A 242 -6.73 -7.93 -14.67
N PHE A 243 -6.14 -7.57 -13.53
CA PHE A 243 -4.94 -6.74 -13.44
C PHE A 243 -3.79 -7.42 -14.18
N PHE A 244 -3.44 -8.66 -13.83
CA PHE A 244 -2.36 -9.40 -14.48
C PHE A 244 -2.71 -9.97 -15.85
N TYR A 245 -4.01 -10.16 -16.13
CA TYR A 245 -4.44 -10.51 -17.48
C TYR A 245 -3.98 -9.45 -18.50
N TYR A 246 -4.16 -8.16 -18.18
CA TYR A 246 -3.73 -7.06 -19.03
C TYR A 246 -2.29 -6.63 -18.76
N TYR A 247 -1.90 -6.50 -17.50
CA TYR A 247 -0.55 -6.14 -17.04
C TYR A 247 0.38 -7.37 -17.03
N ASN A 248 0.51 -8.02 -18.18
CA ASN A 248 1.44 -9.14 -18.36
C ASN A 248 2.92 -8.66 -18.33
N GLY A 249 3.11 -7.35 -18.32
CA GLY A 249 4.40 -6.66 -18.42
C GLY A 249 5.19 -6.57 -17.13
N VAL A 250 4.75 -7.17 -16.02
CA VAL A 250 5.66 -7.29 -14.88
C VAL A 250 6.91 -8.08 -15.28
N LEU A 251 6.74 -9.18 -16.03
CA LEU A 251 7.84 -10.06 -16.45
C LEU A 251 8.60 -9.58 -17.71
N ASN A 252 7.91 -9.01 -18.71
CA ASN A 252 8.50 -8.63 -20.02
C ASN A 252 8.10 -7.23 -20.55
N GLY A 253 7.43 -6.39 -19.75
CA GLY A 253 7.08 -5.02 -20.11
C GLY A 253 5.97 -4.83 -21.17
N SER A 254 5.03 -5.76 -21.34
CA SER A 254 3.97 -5.68 -22.35
C SER A 254 2.54 -5.84 -21.82
N TYR A 255 1.59 -5.16 -22.46
CA TYR A 255 0.18 -5.38 -22.24
C TYR A 255 -0.37 -6.50 -23.14
N LYS A 256 -1.19 -7.40 -22.57
CA LYS A 256 -1.81 -8.47 -23.34
C LYS A 256 -2.98 -7.92 -24.16
N MET A 257 -2.91 -8.06 -25.49
CA MET A 257 -3.99 -7.68 -26.41
C MET A 257 -5.02 -8.80 -26.65
N ALA A 258 -4.81 -9.98 -26.06
CA ALA A 258 -5.70 -11.12 -26.24
C ALA A 258 -7.06 -10.88 -25.56
N LYS A 259 -8.14 -11.36 -26.18
CA LYS A 259 -9.51 -11.22 -25.69
C LYS A 259 -9.73 -11.92 -24.35
N ASN A 260 -10.19 -11.19 -23.34
CA ASN A 260 -10.62 -11.74 -22.05
C ASN A 260 -12.07 -12.23 -22.13
N ASP A 261 -12.26 -13.51 -22.44
CA ASP A 261 -13.61 -14.11 -22.54
C ASP A 261 -14.33 -14.25 -21.20
N LYS A 262 -13.60 -14.23 -20.07
CA LYS A 262 -14.19 -14.31 -18.72
C LYS A 262 -14.90 -13.01 -18.32
N PHE A 263 -14.38 -11.86 -18.75
CA PHE A 263 -14.94 -10.53 -18.46
C PHE A 263 -15.11 -9.69 -19.74
N PRO A 264 -16.12 -9.98 -20.58
CA PRO A 264 -16.25 -9.36 -21.89
C PRO A 264 -16.49 -7.84 -21.85
N GLU A 265 -17.16 -7.33 -20.81
CA GLU A 265 -17.39 -5.89 -20.65
C GLU A 265 -16.10 -5.14 -20.28
N ILE A 266 -15.29 -5.72 -19.38
CA ILE A 266 -13.97 -5.20 -19.04
C ILE A 266 -13.10 -5.24 -20.29
N ASP A 267 -13.11 -6.33 -21.04
CA ASP A 267 -12.37 -6.45 -22.30
C ASP A 267 -12.72 -5.37 -23.32
N ALA A 268 -14.01 -5.12 -23.51
CA ALA A 268 -14.49 -4.09 -24.42
C ALA A 268 -13.99 -2.70 -24.03
N LYS A 269 -13.95 -2.38 -22.72
CA LYS A 269 -13.35 -1.12 -22.24
C LYS A 269 -11.84 -1.13 -22.46
N MET A 270 -11.17 -2.18 -21.97
CA MET A 270 -9.71 -2.20 -21.89
C MET A 270 -9.07 -2.08 -23.26
N LYS A 271 -9.65 -2.67 -24.30
CA LYS A 271 -9.20 -2.51 -25.70
C LYS A 271 -9.00 -1.07 -26.14
N ASN A 272 -9.76 -0.12 -25.60
CA ASN A 272 -9.62 1.32 -25.93
C ASN A 272 -8.49 2.02 -25.15
N HIS A 273 -7.93 1.37 -24.13
CA HIS A 273 -6.92 1.93 -23.23
C HIS A 273 -5.61 1.14 -23.20
N LEU A 274 -5.49 -0.05 -23.83
CA LEU A 274 -4.26 -0.84 -23.76
C LEU A 274 -3.05 -0.12 -24.34
N GLU A 275 -3.22 0.63 -25.43
CA GLU A 275 -2.15 1.43 -26.00
C GLU A 275 -1.78 2.64 -25.11
N GLU A 276 -2.78 3.33 -24.55
CA GLU A 276 -2.57 4.38 -23.55
C GLU A 276 -1.77 3.86 -22.35
N LEU A 277 -2.18 2.73 -21.79
CA LEU A 277 -1.52 2.08 -20.66
C LEU A 277 -0.08 1.66 -20.97
N ARG A 278 0.17 1.15 -22.19
CA ARG A 278 1.52 0.85 -22.68
C ARG A 278 2.36 2.12 -22.75
N GLN A 279 1.85 3.21 -23.34
CA GLN A 279 2.54 4.49 -23.46
C GLN A 279 2.86 5.12 -22.09
N ILE A 280 1.94 5.01 -21.12
CA ILE A 280 2.20 5.41 -19.73
C ILE A 280 3.35 4.59 -19.15
N GLN A 281 3.30 3.26 -19.31
CA GLN A 281 4.28 2.35 -18.73
C GLN A 281 5.68 2.50 -19.34
N THR A 282 5.79 2.79 -20.65
CA THR A 282 7.06 3.02 -21.34
C THR A 282 7.57 4.45 -21.18
N GLY A 283 6.74 5.39 -20.70
CA GLY A 283 7.09 6.81 -20.58
C GLY A 283 7.03 7.58 -21.90
N GLU A 284 6.30 7.06 -22.89
CA GLU A 284 6.05 7.74 -24.17
C GLU A 284 5.08 8.91 -24.01
N ILE A 285 4.17 8.84 -23.03
CA ILE A 285 3.26 9.94 -22.71
C ILE A 285 3.98 11.01 -21.87
N SER A 286 3.83 12.28 -22.24
CA SER A 286 4.35 13.39 -21.44
C SER A 286 3.60 13.53 -20.12
N ALA A 287 4.21 14.23 -19.15
CA ALA A 287 3.55 14.52 -17.87
C ALA A 287 2.26 15.35 -18.06
N GLU A 288 2.24 16.25 -19.05
CA GLU A 288 1.06 17.06 -19.36
C GLU A 288 -0.07 16.22 -19.95
N GLU A 289 0.22 15.36 -20.92
CA GLU A 289 -0.77 14.44 -21.50
C GLU A 289 -1.31 13.48 -20.43
N PHE A 290 -0.46 12.96 -19.56
CA PHE A 290 -0.87 12.09 -18.46
C PHE A 290 -1.83 12.79 -17.47
N ASN A 291 -1.55 14.05 -17.15
CA ASN A 291 -2.40 14.84 -16.26
C ASN A 291 -3.79 15.15 -16.85
N ASN A 292 -3.89 15.13 -18.19
CA ASN A 292 -5.12 15.43 -18.92
C ASN A 292 -5.91 14.19 -19.37
N LEU A 293 -5.50 12.98 -18.95
CA LEU A 293 -6.23 11.76 -19.23
C LEU A 293 -7.63 11.78 -18.60
N LYS A 294 -8.62 11.35 -19.39
CA LYS A 294 -10.03 11.27 -18.97
C LYS A 294 -10.29 10.03 -18.12
#